data_AF-A0A2I1F3A7-F1
#
_entry.id   AF-A0A2I1F3A7-F1
#
_cell.length_a   1.000
_cell.length_b   1.000
_cell.length_c   1.000
_cell.angle_alpha   90.00
_cell.angle_beta   90.00
_cell.angle_gamma   90.00
#
_symmetry.space_group_name_H-M   'P 1'
#
loop_
_entity.id
_entity.type
_entity.pdbx_description
1 polymer ?
#
loop_
_entity_poly.entity_id
_entity_poly.type
_entity_poly.pdbx_seq_one_letter_code
_entity_poly.pdbx_strand_id
1 'polypeptide(L)' 'MITDFSEPGFEYFLSTPCHIWDAVRYHEAWENSNLGLDKATLTRSFHKQLEIIKSKGTKEEKENAIRLEKQFK' A
#
# COMPACT_ATOMS: atom_id res chain seq x y z
N MET A 1 -15.06 -1.84 -3.70
CA MET A 1 -14.07 -2.58 -2.90
C MET A 1 -13.26 -3.43 -3.86
N ILE A 2 -11.93 -3.30 -3.84
CA ILE A 2 -11.06 -4.22 -4.59
C ILE A 2 -11.13 -5.59 -3.91
N THR A 3 -11.53 -6.62 -4.65
CA THR A 3 -11.74 -7.98 -4.12
C THR A 3 -10.64 -8.97 -4.50
N ASP A 4 -9.56 -8.53 -5.17
CA ASP A 4 -8.59 -9.46 -5.77
C ASP A 4 -7.12 -9.06 -5.56
N PHE A 5 -6.78 -8.71 -4.31
CA PHE A 5 -5.40 -8.64 -3.83
C PHE A 5 -5.08 -9.85 -2.95
N SER A 6 -5.00 -11.02 -3.56
CA SER A 6 -4.56 -12.27 -2.91
C SER A 6 -3.03 -12.34 -2.70
N GLU A 7 -2.28 -11.30 -3.11
CA GLU A 7 -0.85 -11.20 -2.82
C GLU A 7 -0.63 -10.82 -1.34
N PRO A 8 0.22 -11.56 -0.60
CA PRO A 8 0.61 -11.19 0.75
C PRO A 8 1.14 -9.75 0.81
N GLY A 9 0.81 -9.02 1.86
CA GLY A 9 1.29 -7.67 2.09
C GLY A 9 0.32 -6.54 1.71
N PHE A 10 -0.84 -6.86 1.13
CA PHE A 10 -1.89 -5.88 0.84
C PHE A 10 -2.82 -5.62 2.01
N GLU A 11 -2.63 -6.31 3.14
CA GLU A 11 -3.50 -6.26 4.32
C GLU A 11 -3.74 -4.82 4.77
N TYR A 12 -2.71 -3.97 4.74
CA TYR A 12 -2.86 -2.54 5.03
C TYR A 12 -3.89 -1.86 4.14
N PHE A 13 -3.77 -2.00 2.81
CA PHE A 13 -4.66 -1.36 1.85
C PHE A 13 -6.08 -1.93 1.86
N LEU A 14 -6.22 -3.22 2.18
CA LEU A 14 -7.51 -3.90 2.28
C LEU A 14 -8.26 -3.56 3.58
N SER A 15 -7.54 -3.38 4.68
CA SER A 15 -8.12 -3.10 6.00
C SER A 15 -8.27 -1.61 6.30
N THR A 16 -7.60 -0.74 5.54
CA THR A 16 -7.59 0.71 5.74
C THR A 16 -8.37 1.41 4.63
N PRO A 17 -9.35 2.27 4.94
CA PRO A 17 -10.02 3.10 3.95
C PRO A 17 -9.03 3.97 3.15
N CYS A 18 -9.20 4.04 1.82
CA CYS A 18 -8.17 4.63 0.94
C CYS A 18 -7.86 6.11 1.17
N HIS A 19 -8.84 6.89 1.65
CA HIS A 19 -8.66 8.30 1.98
C HIS A 19 -7.72 8.55 3.17
N ILE A 20 -7.46 7.54 4.02
CA ILE A 20 -6.51 7.62 5.14
C ILE A 20 -5.26 6.78 4.92
N TRP A 21 -5.03 6.30 3.69
CA TRP A 21 -3.77 5.64 3.37
C TRP A 21 -2.60 6.59 3.59
N ASP A 22 -1.59 6.07 4.27
CA ASP A 22 -0.40 6.74 4.72
C ASP A 22 0.74 5.73 4.77
N ALA A 23 1.90 6.13 4.29
CA ALA A 23 3.01 5.21 4.17
C ALA A 23 3.72 4.94 5.49
N VAL A 24 3.70 5.86 6.45
CA VAL A 24 4.22 5.59 7.80
C VAL A 24 3.38 4.49 8.44
N ARG A 25 2.04 4.62 8.35
CA ARG A 25 1.12 3.58 8.82
C ARG A 25 1.26 2.27 8.05
N TYR A 26 1.58 2.31 6.76
CA TYR A 26 1.93 1.11 6.01
C TYR A 26 3.16 0.42 6.60
N HIS A 27 4.24 1.16 6.86
CA HIS A 27 5.45 0.62 7.48
C HIS A 27 5.16 0.07 8.89
N GLU A 28 4.38 0.78 9.72
CA GLU A 28 3.96 0.31 11.05
C GLU A 28 3.12 -0.98 10.98
N ALA A 29 2.24 -1.11 9.98
CA ALA A 29 1.45 -2.32 9.79
C ALA A 29 2.33 -3.55 9.48
N TRP A 30 3.45 -3.34 8.79
CA TRP A 30 4.43 -4.40 8.51
C TRP A 30 5.34 -4.72 9.69
N GLU A 31 5.73 -3.74 10.51
CA GLU A 31 6.47 -4.02 11.75
C GLU A 31 5.62 -4.86 12.71
N ASN A 32 4.33 -4.55 12.82
CA ASN A 32 3.38 -5.29 13.64
C ASN A 32 3.07 -6.70 13.13
N SER A 33 3.31 -6.98 11.83
CA SER A 33 3.12 -8.34 11.27
C SER A 33 4.31 -9.27 11.54
N ASN A 34 5.36 -8.79 12.20
CA ASN A 34 6.52 -9.57 12.67
C ASN A 34 7.30 -10.29 11.55
N LEU A 35 7.19 -9.80 10.31
CA LEU A 35 7.77 -10.43 9.11
C LEU A 35 9.25 -10.10 8.87
N GLY A 36 9.88 -9.29 9.73
CA GLY A 36 11.34 -9.06 9.73
C GLY A 36 11.90 -8.51 8.41
N LEU A 37 11.09 -7.78 7.64
CA LEU A 37 11.53 -7.20 6.37
C LEU A 37 12.36 -5.93 6.60
N ASP A 38 13.48 -5.81 5.89
CA ASP A 38 14.26 -4.59 5.89
C ASP A 38 13.50 -3.44 5.20
N LYS A 39 13.87 -2.21 5.56
CA LYS A 39 13.20 -0.99 5.05
C LYS A 39 13.21 -0.90 3.53
N ALA A 40 14.28 -1.33 2.85
CA ALA A 40 14.37 -1.24 1.40
C ALA A 40 13.39 -2.21 0.72
N THR A 41 13.24 -3.42 1.28
CA THR A 41 12.25 -4.39 0.81
C THR A 41 10.82 -3.86 1.02
N LEU A 42 10.52 -3.26 2.17
CA LEU A 42 9.20 -2.66 2.43
C LEU A 42 8.88 -1.51 1.46
N THR A 43 9.83 -0.62 1.21
CA THR A 43 9.62 0.48 0.25
C THR A 43 9.42 -0.03 -1.18
N ARG A 44 10.12 -1.09 -1.59
CA ARG A 44 9.90 -1.72 -2.91
C ARG A 44 8.52 -2.36 -3.00
N SER A 45 8.10 -3.08 -1.96
CA SER A 45 6.76 -3.68 -1.88
C SER A 45 5.68 -2.61 -1.94
N PHE A 46 5.83 -1.52 -1.16
CA PHE A 46 4.90 -0.39 -1.17
C PHE A 46 4.72 0.17 -2.58
N HIS A 47 5.82 0.49 -3.29
CA HIS A 47 5.74 0.99 -4.66
C HIS A 47 5.08 -0.02 -5.62
N LYS A 48 5.45 -1.31 -5.56
CA LYS A 48 4.83 -2.34 -6.40
C LYS A 48 3.32 -2.40 -6.17
N GLN A 49 2.88 -2.33 -4.92
CA GLN A 49 1.47 -2.38 -4.56
C GLN A 49 0.71 -1.14 -5.03
N LEU A 50 1.31 0.06 -4.89
CA LEU A 50 0.74 1.29 -5.44
C LEU A 50 0.58 1.21 -6.97
N GLU A 51 1.55 0.65 -7.71
CA GLU A 51 1.43 0.43 -9.16
C GLU A 51 0.24 -0.46 -9.51
N ILE A 52 0.05 -1.56 -8.77
CA ILE A 52 -1.08 -2.46 -8.99
C ILE A 52 -2.41 -1.72 -8.69
N ILE A 53 -2.48 -0.94 -7.61
CA ILE A 53 -3.66 -0.12 -7.28
C ILE A 53 -3.93 0.93 -8.37
N LYS A 54 -2.89 1.60 -8.88
CA LYS A 54 -3.01 2.57 -9.99
C LYS A 54 -3.59 1.94 -11.26
N SER A 55 -3.33 0.64 -11.50
CA SER A 55 -3.87 -0.09 -12.64
C SER A 55 -5.31 -0.58 -12.39
N LYS A 56 -5.55 -1.27 -11.27
CA LYS A 56 -6.76 -2.07 -11.02
C LYS A 56 -7.77 -1.44 -10.05
N GLY A 57 -7.38 -0.41 -9.31
CA GLY A 57 -8.22 0.20 -8.28
C GLY A 57 -9.40 1.00 -8.83
N THR A 58 -10.31 1.36 -7.93
CA THR A 58 -11.34 2.37 -8.18
C THR A 58 -10.70 3.74 -8.44
N LYS A 59 -11.49 4.69 -8.94
CA LYS A 59 -11.00 6.06 -9.20
C LYS A 59 -10.37 6.69 -7.94
N GLU A 60 -11.01 6.54 -6.79
CA GLU A 60 -10.53 7.11 -5.52
C GLU A 60 -9.22 6.44 -5.05
N GLU A 61 -9.13 5.11 -5.15
CA GLU A 61 -7.92 4.37 -4.79
C GLU A 61 -6.75 4.73 -5.72
N LYS A 62 -7.01 4.91 -7.01
CA LYS A 62 -6.02 5.36 -8.00
C LYS A 62 -5.51 6.76 -7.69
N GLU A 63 -6.41 7.70 -7.41
CA GLU A 63 -6.06 9.08 -7.04
C GLU A 63 -5.21 9.13 -5.76
N ASN A 64 -5.59 8.34 -4.74
CA ASN A 64 -4.80 8.23 -3.51
C ASN A 64 -3.45 7.54 -3.73
N ALA A 65 -3.36 6.51 -4.56
CA ALA A 65 -2.09 5.88 -4.87
C ALA A 65 -1.11 6.83 -5.58
N ILE A 66 -1.61 7.65 -6.52
CA ILE A 66 -0.81 8.71 -7.17
C ILE A 66 -0.36 9.77 -6.15
N ARG A 67 -1.23 10.16 -5.22
CA ARG A 67 -0.88 11.09 -4.13
C ARG A 67 0.25 10.53 -3.27
N LEU A 68 0.16 9.27 -2.85
CA LEU A 68 1.16 8.62 -2.00
C LEU A 68 2.51 8.48 -2.71
N GLU A 69 2.50 8.07 -3.98
CA GLU A 69 3.74 7.96 -4.76
C GLU A 69 4.48 9.31 -4.88
N LYS A 70 3.74 10.42 -5.06
CA LYS A 70 4.34 11.76 -5.09
C LYS A 70 4.96 12.19 -3.77
N GLN A 71 4.44 11.71 -2.64
CA GLN A 71 5.01 11.98 -1.31
C GLN A 71 6.30 11.20 -1.05
N PHE A 72 6.57 10.14 -1.83
CA PHE A 72 7.72 9.24 -1.70
C PHE A 72 8.85 9.50 -2.70
N LYS A 73 8.75 10.61 -3.45
CA LYS A 73 9.76 11.05 -4.42
C LYS A 73 10.73 12.04 -3.80
#